data_AF-A0A6J5A7Q8-F1
#
_entry.id   AF-A0A6J5A7Q8-F1
#
_cell.length_a   1.000
_cell.length_b   1.000
_cell.length_c   1.000
_cell.angle_alpha   90.00
_cell.angle_beta   90.00
_cell.angle_gamma   90.00
#
_symmetry.space_group_name_H-M   'P 1'
#
loop_
_entity.id
_entity.type
_entity.pdbx_description
1 polymer ?
#
loop_
_entity_poly.entity_id
_entity_poly.type
_entity_poly.pdbx_seq_one_letter_code
_entity_poly.pdbx_strand_id
1 'polypeptide(L)'
;MITRRQVTVAVSVALTSLMISPCGLALPRAEPSIKTVESSRPPYVARTAGDALISITLPPKLLGLDMNVENSIASETGDFKPARYSFPDTAVPQSVLHDLTRIYRYDRRRDVPIVSSGGDWVIAEYFIAGSHVPVSRFRLLGKQVQRQEQLDGSGRTIRIIAVGWARPSTAEDDGTTNMSELGQHPAWIRVFKVSPAGTKTLVALAWRRKGFATAPETYDEPDEKLLMFGLPDGTMKWRTKAEFLKAQDIDLNAAKFDAQ
;
A
#
# COMPACT_ATOMS: atom_id res chain seq x y z
N MET A 1 -60.39 8.56 62.44
CA MET A 1 -60.54 9.86 63.13
C MET A 1 -59.17 10.52 63.18
N ILE A 2 -59.11 11.79 62.81
CA ILE A 2 -57.90 12.54 62.41
C ILE A 2 -56.91 12.70 63.56
N THR A 3 -55.61 12.55 63.29
CA THR A 3 -54.58 13.28 64.05
C THR A 3 -53.38 13.62 63.18
N ARG A 4 -53.13 14.93 63.09
CA ARG A 4 -52.12 15.62 62.26
C ARG A 4 -50.70 15.26 62.70
N ARG A 5 -49.79 15.16 61.73
CA ARG A 5 -48.35 15.40 61.93
C ARG A 5 -47.94 16.60 61.07
N GLN A 6 -47.46 17.65 61.74
CA GLN A 6 -46.71 18.74 61.12
C GLN A 6 -45.28 18.26 60.86
N VAL A 7 -44.74 18.56 59.69
CA VAL A 7 -43.29 18.50 59.42
C VAL A 7 -42.88 19.85 58.86
N THR A 8 -42.00 20.50 59.61
CA THR A 8 -41.35 21.78 59.32
C THR A 8 -40.36 21.61 58.16
N VAL A 9 -40.45 22.47 57.16
CA VAL A 9 -39.50 22.54 56.03
C VAL A 9 -38.32 23.43 56.45
N ALA A 10 -37.11 22.86 56.49
CA ALA A 10 -35.86 23.60 56.60
C ALA A 10 -35.30 23.80 55.18
N VAL A 11 -35.15 25.07 54.78
CA VAL A 11 -34.53 25.47 53.51
C VAL A 11 -33.02 25.61 53.73
N SER A 12 -32.24 24.70 53.16
CA SER A 12 -30.78 24.83 53.07
C SER A 12 -30.41 25.54 51.77
N VAL A 13 -29.81 26.71 51.89
CA VAL A 13 -29.20 27.46 50.79
C VAL A 13 -27.81 26.89 50.52
N ALA A 14 -27.61 26.26 49.36
CA ALA A 14 -26.30 25.82 48.90
C ALA A 14 -25.64 26.94 48.07
N LEU A 15 -24.49 27.43 48.54
CA LEU A 15 -23.59 28.32 47.80
C LEU A 15 -22.80 27.46 46.79
N THR A 16 -23.06 27.59 45.50
CA THR A 16 -22.25 26.99 44.43
C THR A 16 -21.18 27.99 43.96
N SER A 17 -19.94 27.72 44.34
CA SER A 17 -18.77 28.41 43.80
C SER A 17 -18.44 27.88 42.40
N LEU A 18 -18.65 28.70 41.37
CA LEU A 18 -18.19 28.44 40.00
C LEU A 18 -16.66 28.63 39.93
N MET A 19 -15.94 27.51 39.82
CA MET A 19 -14.56 27.49 39.33
C MET A 19 -14.61 27.64 37.80
N ILE A 20 -14.24 28.81 37.29
CA ILE A 20 -14.04 29.06 35.87
C ILE A 20 -12.69 28.42 35.49
N SER A 21 -12.73 27.20 34.96
CA SER A 21 -11.57 26.62 34.29
C SER A 21 -11.26 27.41 33.01
N PRO A 22 -10.01 27.85 32.77
CA PRO A 22 -9.64 28.42 31.50
C PRO A 22 -9.65 27.29 30.45
N CYS A 23 -10.69 27.27 29.62
CA CYS A 23 -10.66 26.59 28.33
C CYS A 23 -9.54 27.22 27.48
N GLY A 24 -8.37 26.61 27.50
CA GLY A 24 -7.35 26.84 26.49
C GLY A 24 -7.91 26.39 25.14
N LEU A 25 -8.32 27.35 24.32
CA LEU A 25 -8.57 27.13 22.90
C LEU A 25 -7.23 26.70 22.29
N ALA A 26 -7.09 25.40 21.99
CA ALA A 26 -6.03 24.93 21.12
C ALA A 26 -6.26 25.58 19.74
N LEU A 27 -5.45 26.59 19.42
CA LEU A 27 -5.44 27.17 18.09
C LEU A 27 -5.19 26.04 17.07
N PRO A 28 -5.93 26.00 15.94
CA PRO A 28 -5.66 25.03 14.90
C PRO A 28 -4.20 25.20 14.46
N ARG A 29 -3.39 24.16 14.67
CA ARG A 29 -2.00 24.13 14.22
C ARG A 29 -2.02 24.31 12.71
N ALA A 30 -1.53 25.45 12.22
CA ALA A 30 -1.41 25.70 10.80
C ALA A 30 -0.66 24.53 10.16
N GLU A 31 -1.23 23.96 9.09
CA GLU A 31 -0.57 22.89 8.36
C GLU A 31 0.80 23.40 7.86
N PRO A 32 1.88 22.64 8.08
CA PRO A 32 3.20 23.06 7.66
C PRO A 32 3.23 23.22 6.14
N SER A 33 3.67 24.39 5.66
CA SER A 33 3.78 24.66 4.23
C SER A 33 4.82 23.73 3.58
N ILE A 34 4.42 23.09 2.48
CA ILE A 34 5.31 22.22 1.73
C ILE A 34 6.30 23.06 0.93
N LYS A 35 7.60 22.80 1.09
CA LYS A 35 8.69 23.46 0.36
C LYS A 35 9.44 22.46 -0.51
N THR A 36 9.88 22.93 -1.67
CA THR A 36 10.79 22.18 -2.56
C THR A 36 12.23 22.64 -2.30
N VAL A 37 13.15 21.69 -2.14
CA VAL A 37 14.58 21.91 -1.95
C VAL A 37 15.33 21.16 -3.04
N GLU A 38 16.24 21.84 -3.74
CA GLU A 38 17.01 21.26 -4.84
C GLU A 38 18.49 21.34 -4.53
N SER A 39 19.26 20.36 -5.00
CA SER A 39 20.72 20.40 -4.99
C SER A 39 21.25 19.87 -6.31
N SER A 40 22.39 20.40 -6.74
CA SER A 40 23.14 19.91 -7.89
C SER A 40 24.33 19.03 -7.49
N ARG A 41 24.71 19.02 -6.20
CA ARG A 41 25.90 18.34 -5.67
C ARG A 41 25.66 17.83 -4.23
N PRO A 42 25.24 16.57 -4.02
CA PRO A 42 24.77 15.63 -5.04
C PRO A 42 23.40 16.06 -5.64
N PRO A 43 23.05 15.63 -6.87
CA PRO A 43 21.81 16.02 -7.52
C PRO A 43 20.56 15.41 -6.85
N TYR A 44 19.60 16.24 -6.43
CA TYR A 44 18.30 15.79 -5.94
C TYR A 44 17.22 16.89 -6.02
N VAL A 45 15.95 16.46 -5.97
CA VAL A 45 14.79 17.31 -5.72
C VAL A 45 13.99 16.73 -4.56
N ALA A 46 13.86 17.48 -3.46
CA ALA A 46 13.21 17.05 -2.23
C ALA A 46 11.98 17.90 -1.90
N ARG A 47 10.97 17.30 -1.28
CA ARG A 47 9.82 17.99 -0.69
C ARG A 47 9.89 17.87 0.82
N THR A 48 9.70 18.99 1.52
CA THR A 48 9.75 19.09 2.98
C THR A 48 8.50 19.77 3.51
N ALA A 49 8.07 19.43 4.72
CA ALA A 49 7.01 20.12 5.45
C ALA A 49 7.53 20.46 6.86
N GLY A 50 7.86 21.73 7.08
CA GLY A 50 8.67 22.13 8.25
C GLY A 50 10.04 21.43 8.21
N ASP A 51 10.43 20.80 9.31
CA ASP A 51 11.70 20.06 9.43
C ASP A 51 11.61 18.60 8.95
N ALA A 52 10.47 18.17 8.39
CA ALA A 52 10.26 16.81 7.91
C ALA A 52 10.50 16.71 6.40
N LEU A 53 11.30 15.73 5.96
CA LEU A 53 11.44 15.28 4.59
C LEU A 53 10.26 14.36 4.24
N ILE A 54 9.48 14.77 3.23
CA ILE A 54 8.29 14.04 2.75
C ILE A 54 8.67 13.10 1.61
N SER A 55 9.46 13.62 0.66
CA SER A 55 9.95 12.83 -0.46
C SER A 55 11.24 13.39 -1.03
N ILE A 56 11.99 12.54 -1.74
CA ILE A 56 13.20 12.93 -2.46
C ILE A 56 13.34 12.12 -3.74
N THR A 57 13.58 12.80 -4.85
CA THR A 57 13.90 12.20 -6.14
C THR A 57 15.41 12.20 -6.33
N LEU A 58 15.97 11.02 -6.58
CA LEU A 58 17.41 10.78 -6.64
C LEU A 58 17.80 10.05 -7.93
N PRO A 59 18.94 10.42 -8.55
CA PRO A 59 19.55 9.59 -9.57
C PRO A 59 19.96 8.21 -9.02
N PRO A 60 19.97 7.18 -9.89
CA PRO A 60 20.16 5.79 -9.50
C PRO A 60 21.35 5.47 -8.60
N LYS A 61 22.47 6.15 -8.83
CA LYS A 61 23.74 5.83 -8.20
C LYS A 61 23.89 6.39 -6.79
N LEU A 62 22.99 7.27 -6.34
CA LEU A 62 23.12 7.92 -5.03
C LEU A 62 22.68 7.04 -3.85
N LEU A 63 21.78 6.08 -4.07
CA LEU A 63 21.38 5.07 -3.08
C LEU A 63 21.65 3.66 -3.61
N GLY A 64 22.93 3.36 -3.85
CA GLY A 64 23.38 2.12 -4.50
C GLY A 64 23.02 0.82 -3.78
N LEU A 65 22.72 0.84 -2.47
CA LEU A 65 22.26 -0.38 -1.77
C LEU A 65 20.83 -0.76 -2.15
N ASP A 66 19.98 0.21 -2.48
CA ASP A 66 18.65 -0.07 -2.97
C ASP A 66 18.70 -0.26 -4.49
N MET A 67 19.44 0.58 -5.19
CA MET A 67 19.51 0.62 -6.66
C MET A 67 20.70 -0.17 -7.20
N ASN A 68 20.66 -1.49 -7.02
CA ASN A 68 21.64 -2.45 -7.53
C ASN A 68 20.97 -3.49 -8.45
N VAL A 69 21.75 -4.35 -9.11
CA VAL A 69 21.25 -5.39 -10.03
C VAL A 69 20.26 -6.36 -9.38
N GLU A 70 20.44 -6.68 -8.10
CA GLU A 70 19.62 -7.65 -7.38
C GLU A 70 18.23 -7.06 -7.05
N ASN A 71 18.19 -5.75 -6.80
CA ASN A 71 17.00 -5.02 -6.37
C ASN A 71 16.34 -4.21 -7.48
N SER A 72 17.00 -3.98 -8.60
CA SER A 72 16.48 -3.11 -9.65
C SER A 72 15.86 -3.92 -10.78
N ILE A 73 14.67 -3.49 -11.19
CA ILE A 73 14.05 -4.00 -12.41
C ILE A 73 14.69 -3.26 -13.58
N ALA A 74 15.35 -4.00 -14.46
CA ALA A 74 15.90 -3.44 -15.69
C ALA A 74 14.79 -2.68 -16.44
N SER A 75 15.03 -1.40 -16.74
CA SER A 75 14.17 -0.68 -17.66
C SER A 75 14.35 -1.27 -19.06
N GLU A 76 13.33 -1.15 -19.92
CA GLU A 76 13.41 -1.61 -21.33
C GLU A 76 14.60 -0.96 -22.08
N THR A 77 15.05 0.22 -21.62
CA THR A 77 16.15 0.97 -22.24
C THR A 77 17.51 0.73 -21.60
N GLY A 78 17.63 -0.17 -20.61
CA GLY A 78 18.90 -0.48 -19.92
C GLY A 78 19.43 0.60 -18.96
N ASP A 79 18.84 1.81 -18.98
CA ASP A 79 19.18 2.91 -18.08
C ASP A 79 18.24 2.99 -16.87
N PHE A 80 18.82 3.11 -15.68
CA PHE A 80 18.04 3.38 -14.47
C PHE A 80 17.51 4.83 -14.49
N LYS A 81 16.19 5.01 -14.35
CA LYS A 81 15.58 6.33 -14.19
C LYS A 81 15.76 6.83 -12.75
N PRO A 82 15.68 8.16 -12.51
CA PRO A 82 15.60 8.68 -11.15
C PRO A 82 14.46 8.00 -10.39
N ALA A 83 14.74 7.61 -9.15
CA ALA A 83 13.75 7.01 -8.27
C ALA A 83 13.24 8.06 -7.30
N ARG A 84 11.93 8.03 -7.02
CA ARG A 84 11.33 8.83 -5.95
C ARG A 84 11.27 8.00 -4.68
N TYR A 85 11.80 8.51 -3.60
CA TYR A 85 11.64 7.95 -2.27
C TYR A 85 10.60 8.77 -1.50
N SER A 86 9.66 8.12 -0.83
CA SER A 86 8.70 8.71 0.11
C SER A 86 8.76 8.01 1.46
N PHE A 87 8.37 8.75 2.50
CA PHE A 87 8.48 8.34 3.91
C PHE A 87 7.12 8.36 4.60
N PRO A 88 6.28 7.35 4.36
CA PRO A 88 4.87 7.35 4.76
C PRO A 88 4.66 7.22 6.27
N ASP A 89 5.45 6.37 6.92
CA ASP A 89 5.21 5.98 8.32
C ASP A 89 6.24 6.58 9.27
N THR A 90 7.07 7.52 8.80
CA THR A 90 8.15 8.08 9.62
C THR A 90 8.42 9.54 9.32
N ALA A 91 8.49 10.35 10.37
CA ALA A 91 9.00 11.71 10.29
C ALA A 91 10.52 11.69 10.08
N VAL A 92 10.93 11.77 8.81
CA VAL A 92 12.35 11.84 8.44
C VAL A 92 12.82 13.28 8.58
N PRO A 93 13.87 13.59 9.36
CA PRO A 93 14.33 14.96 9.50
C PRO A 93 14.99 15.45 8.22
N GLN A 94 14.76 16.71 7.85
CA GLN A 94 15.38 17.37 6.70
C GLN A 94 16.92 17.31 6.74
N SER A 95 17.53 17.18 7.92
CA SER A 95 18.98 17.00 8.08
C SER A 95 19.54 15.77 7.35
N VAL A 96 18.70 14.82 6.95
CA VAL A 96 19.08 13.70 6.07
C VAL A 96 19.58 14.18 4.71
N LEU A 97 19.17 15.36 4.23
CA LEU A 97 19.66 15.92 2.97
C LEU A 97 21.18 16.22 2.98
N HIS A 98 21.81 16.34 4.16
CA HIS A 98 23.25 16.52 4.29
C HIS A 98 24.04 15.20 4.15
N ASP A 99 23.39 14.08 4.42
CA ASP A 99 23.96 12.73 4.29
C ASP A 99 22.85 11.78 3.87
N LEU A 100 22.71 11.63 2.55
CA LEU A 100 21.63 10.85 1.93
C LEU A 100 21.63 9.39 2.36
N THR A 101 22.76 8.82 2.79
CA THR A 101 22.82 7.42 3.25
C THR A 101 21.99 7.20 4.51
N ARG A 102 21.70 8.26 5.28
CA ARG A 102 20.82 8.20 6.45
C ARG A 102 19.37 7.84 6.09
N ILE A 103 18.97 7.96 4.82
CA ILE A 103 17.67 7.49 4.31
C ILE A 103 17.45 6.01 4.67
N TYR A 104 18.50 5.19 4.67
CA TYR A 104 18.40 3.76 4.98
C TYR A 104 17.91 3.47 6.40
N ARG A 105 17.95 4.44 7.31
CA ARG A 105 17.50 4.27 8.70
C ARG A 105 15.98 4.36 8.85
N TYR A 106 15.26 4.60 7.77
CA TYR A 106 13.82 4.83 7.78
C TYR A 106 13.11 3.85 6.85
N ASP A 107 11.87 3.54 7.22
CA ASP A 107 10.92 2.91 6.31
C ASP A 107 10.71 3.84 5.12
N ARG A 108 10.78 3.28 3.92
CA ARG A 108 10.76 4.07 2.69
C ARG A 108 10.10 3.30 1.57
N ARG A 109 9.27 4.03 0.82
CA ARG A 109 8.76 3.57 -0.46
C ARG A 109 9.62 4.15 -1.57
N ARG A 110 10.00 3.33 -2.53
CA ARG A 110 10.73 3.71 -3.73
C ARG A 110 9.82 3.50 -4.94
N ASP A 111 9.57 4.56 -5.69
CA ASP A 111 8.87 4.51 -6.97
C ASP A 111 9.87 4.67 -8.12
N VAL A 112 9.90 3.69 -9.03
CA VAL A 112 10.73 3.67 -10.23
C VAL A 112 9.84 3.62 -11.47
N PRO A 113 9.80 4.68 -12.30
CA PRO A 113 9.10 4.63 -13.58
C PRO A 113 9.74 3.61 -14.53
N ILE A 114 8.91 2.77 -15.15
CA ILE A 114 9.30 1.93 -16.27
C ILE A 114 8.83 2.62 -17.54
N VAL A 115 9.76 2.98 -18.43
CA VAL A 115 9.38 3.47 -19.76
C VAL A 115 9.03 2.25 -20.59
N SER A 116 7.75 2.04 -20.84
CA SER A 116 7.29 1.25 -21.97
C SER A 116 6.43 2.16 -22.85
N SER A 117 6.44 1.93 -24.15
CA SER A 117 5.67 2.66 -25.16
C SER A 117 4.13 2.55 -24.99
N GLY A 118 3.65 1.93 -23.90
CA GLY A 118 2.25 1.57 -23.67
C GLY A 118 1.63 2.04 -22.35
N GLY A 119 2.26 2.90 -21.54
CA GLY A 119 1.59 3.55 -20.40
C GLY A 119 2.50 4.05 -19.26
N ASP A 120 1.88 4.67 -18.26
CA ASP A 120 2.54 5.19 -17.03
C ASP A 120 2.85 4.06 -16.04
N TRP A 121 3.74 3.14 -16.44
CA TRP A 121 4.15 2.03 -15.58
C TRP A 121 5.10 2.50 -14.47
N VAL A 122 4.81 2.08 -13.24
CA VAL A 122 5.65 2.36 -12.07
C VAL A 122 5.83 1.08 -11.27
N ILE A 123 7.06 0.83 -10.83
CA ILE A 123 7.32 -0.12 -9.76
C ILE A 123 7.40 0.64 -8.45
N ALA A 124 6.54 0.29 -7.50
CA ALA A 124 6.63 0.76 -6.14
C ALA A 124 7.18 -0.35 -5.24
N GLU A 125 8.22 -0.07 -4.47
CA GLU A 125 8.87 -1.02 -3.57
C GLU A 125 8.95 -0.45 -2.18
N TYR A 126 8.67 -1.27 -1.17
CA TYR A 126 8.71 -0.84 0.22
C TYR A 126 9.83 -1.53 0.97
N PHE A 127 10.66 -0.71 1.61
CA PHE A 127 11.80 -1.12 2.40
C PHE A 127 11.56 -0.74 3.85
N ILE A 128 11.82 -1.67 4.75
CA ILE A 128 11.88 -1.39 6.19
C ILE A 128 13.22 -0.72 6.52
N ALA A 129 13.24 0.11 7.55
CA ALA A 129 14.45 0.70 8.13
C ALA A 129 15.55 -0.34 8.33
N GLY A 130 16.75 -0.02 7.85
CA GLY A 130 17.94 -0.87 7.90
C GLY A 130 17.97 -2.01 6.88
N SER A 131 16.86 -2.30 6.19
CA SER A 131 16.82 -3.29 5.10
C SER A 131 17.16 -2.66 3.76
N HIS A 132 17.89 -3.40 2.93
CA HIS A 132 18.12 -3.10 1.51
C HIS A 132 17.35 -4.04 0.58
N VAL A 133 16.54 -4.92 1.16
CA VAL A 133 15.64 -5.81 0.43
C VAL A 133 14.22 -5.29 0.65
N PRO A 134 13.43 -5.06 -0.41
CA PRO A 134 12.05 -4.63 -0.25
C PRO A 134 11.23 -5.80 0.28
N VAL A 135 10.32 -5.55 1.22
CA VAL A 135 9.40 -6.60 1.73
C VAL A 135 8.17 -6.77 0.84
N SER A 136 7.84 -5.72 0.08
CA SER A 136 6.75 -5.72 -0.89
C SER A 136 7.15 -4.96 -2.14
N ARG A 137 6.65 -5.43 -3.29
CA ARG A 137 6.82 -4.79 -4.59
C ARG A 137 5.49 -4.76 -5.32
N PHE A 138 5.18 -3.64 -5.96
CA PHE A 138 3.95 -3.43 -6.72
C PHE A 138 4.29 -3.03 -8.14
N ARG A 139 3.59 -3.62 -9.11
CA ARG A 139 3.56 -3.16 -10.50
C ARG A 139 2.29 -2.36 -10.72
N LEU A 140 2.46 -1.07 -11.00
CA LEU A 140 1.38 -0.11 -11.18
C LEU A 140 1.26 0.29 -12.64
N LEU A 141 0.03 0.42 -13.13
CA LEU A 141 -0.31 1.12 -14.36
C LEU A 141 -1.11 2.37 -13.97
N GLY A 142 -0.52 3.55 -14.11
CA GLY A 142 -1.05 4.76 -13.50
C GLY A 142 -1.13 4.60 -11.97
N LYS A 143 -2.34 4.62 -11.41
CA LYS A 143 -2.58 4.40 -9.96
C LYS A 143 -3.07 3.00 -9.62
N GLN A 144 -3.27 2.13 -10.60
CA GLN A 144 -3.87 0.82 -10.41
C GLN A 144 -2.81 -0.26 -10.18
N VAL A 145 -2.95 -1.04 -9.11
CA VAL A 145 -2.13 -2.21 -8.86
C VAL A 145 -2.51 -3.32 -9.83
N GLN A 146 -1.53 -3.76 -10.62
CA GLN A 146 -1.65 -4.91 -11.53
C GLN A 146 -1.07 -6.17 -10.93
N ARG A 147 -0.04 -5.99 -10.10
CA ARG A 147 0.63 -7.08 -9.41
C ARG A 147 1.20 -6.59 -8.09
N GLN A 148 1.07 -7.40 -7.06
CA GLN A 148 1.77 -7.23 -5.79
C GLN A 148 2.59 -8.49 -5.51
N GLU A 149 3.81 -8.31 -5.06
CA GLU A 149 4.73 -9.36 -4.67
C GLU A 149 5.13 -9.15 -3.21
N GLN A 150 5.18 -10.22 -2.43
CA GLN A 150 5.80 -10.23 -1.11
C GLN A 150 7.11 -10.98 -1.20
N LEU A 151 8.15 -10.43 -0.60
CA LEU A 151 9.50 -10.96 -0.66
C LEU A 151 9.95 -11.40 0.75
N ASP A 152 10.80 -12.42 0.81
CA ASP A 152 11.49 -12.78 2.05
C ASP A 152 12.71 -11.87 2.30
N GLY A 153 13.40 -12.09 3.43
CA GLY A 153 14.57 -11.29 3.81
C GLY A 153 15.79 -11.42 2.87
N SER A 154 15.75 -12.33 1.89
CA SER A 154 16.78 -12.47 0.85
C SER A 154 16.36 -11.86 -0.50
N GLY A 155 15.15 -11.29 -0.58
CA GLY A 155 14.62 -10.70 -1.80
C GLY A 155 13.96 -11.70 -2.74
N ARG A 156 13.66 -12.91 -2.25
CA ARG A 156 12.95 -13.90 -3.05
C ARG A 156 11.45 -13.71 -2.90
N THR A 157 10.74 -13.72 -4.01
CA THR A 157 9.27 -13.68 -4.00
C THR A 157 8.69 -14.95 -3.36
N ILE A 158 7.89 -14.77 -2.31
CA ILE A 158 7.20 -15.85 -1.57
C ILE A 158 5.68 -15.85 -1.81
N ARG A 159 5.14 -14.73 -2.29
CA ARG A 159 3.74 -14.59 -2.67
C ARG A 159 3.60 -13.62 -3.83
N ILE A 160 2.69 -13.95 -4.75
CA ILE A 160 2.28 -13.10 -5.86
C ILE A 160 0.78 -12.91 -5.79
N ILE A 161 0.33 -11.68 -5.99
CA ILE A 161 -1.08 -11.33 -6.15
C ILE A 161 -1.19 -10.67 -7.53
N ALA A 162 -1.86 -11.32 -8.45
CA ALA A 162 -2.19 -10.77 -9.76
C ALA A 162 -3.59 -10.16 -9.72
N VAL A 163 -3.71 -8.94 -10.23
CA VAL A 163 -4.96 -8.17 -10.26
C VAL A 163 -5.31 -7.88 -11.71
N GLY A 164 -6.55 -8.14 -12.08
CA GLY A 164 -7.04 -8.05 -13.45
C GLY A 164 -7.58 -9.39 -13.94
N TRP A 165 -8.54 -9.30 -14.86
CA TRP A 165 -9.23 -10.46 -15.42
C TRP A 165 -8.27 -11.38 -16.15
N ALA A 166 -8.20 -12.62 -15.70
CA ALA A 166 -7.53 -13.68 -16.45
C ALA A 166 -8.38 -14.06 -17.67
N ARG A 167 -7.86 -13.90 -18.89
CA ARG A 167 -8.44 -14.58 -20.06
C ARG A 167 -7.92 -16.03 -20.06
N PRO A 168 -8.73 -17.01 -20.50
CA PRO A 168 -8.30 -18.42 -20.58
C PRO A 168 -7.02 -18.66 -21.41
N SER A 169 -6.68 -17.74 -22.32
CA SER A 169 -5.52 -17.82 -23.21
C SER A 169 -4.32 -17.00 -22.75
N THR A 170 -4.42 -16.21 -21.68
CA THR A 170 -3.25 -15.46 -21.19
C THR A 170 -2.40 -16.43 -20.38
N ALA A 171 -1.44 -17.07 -21.05
CA ALA A 171 -0.19 -17.40 -20.40
C ALA A 171 0.42 -16.07 -19.94
N GLU A 172 0.05 -15.60 -18.75
CA GLU A 172 1.01 -14.83 -17.98
C GLU A 172 2.30 -15.69 -17.94
N ASP A 173 3.46 -15.05 -17.87
CA ASP A 173 4.80 -15.69 -17.69
C ASP A 173 4.88 -16.65 -16.46
N ASP A 174 3.75 -16.83 -15.80
CA ASP A 174 3.38 -17.65 -14.68
C ASP A 174 2.80 -18.97 -15.20
N GLY A 175 3.64 -19.77 -15.86
CA GLY A 175 3.34 -21.17 -16.12
C GLY A 175 2.90 -21.90 -14.84
N THR A 176 1.97 -22.85 -15.01
CA THR A 176 1.52 -23.84 -14.01
C THR A 176 0.51 -23.40 -12.93
N THR A 177 -0.69 -22.97 -13.30
CA THR A 177 -1.85 -23.35 -12.47
C THR A 177 -3.03 -23.74 -13.35
N ASN A 178 -3.44 -24.99 -13.22
CA ASN A 178 -4.63 -25.52 -13.86
C ASN A 178 -5.88 -24.86 -13.23
N MET A 179 -6.45 -23.84 -13.89
CA MET A 179 -7.69 -23.19 -13.46
C MET A 179 -8.96 -23.97 -13.90
N SER A 180 -8.84 -25.23 -14.33
CA SER A 180 -9.97 -26.01 -14.86
C SER A 180 -11.10 -26.21 -13.85
N GLU A 181 -10.81 -26.23 -12.54
CA GLU A 181 -11.83 -26.41 -11.48
C GLU A 181 -12.75 -25.19 -11.32
N LEU A 182 -12.32 -24.00 -11.75
CA LEU A 182 -13.16 -22.80 -11.78
C LEU A 182 -14.12 -22.77 -12.98
N GLY A 183 -14.00 -23.73 -13.89
CA GLY A 183 -14.83 -23.83 -15.09
C GLY A 183 -14.82 -22.54 -15.90
N GLN A 184 -16.02 -21.99 -16.15
CA GLN A 184 -16.24 -20.77 -16.95
C GLN A 184 -16.19 -19.48 -16.12
N HIS A 185 -15.81 -19.53 -14.84
CA HIS A 185 -15.84 -18.37 -13.96
C HIS A 185 -14.52 -17.58 -14.01
N PRO A 186 -14.50 -16.39 -14.62
CA PRO A 186 -13.29 -15.60 -14.73
C PRO A 186 -12.86 -15.08 -13.36
N ALA A 187 -11.55 -15.20 -13.09
CA ALA A 187 -10.93 -14.68 -11.88
C ALA A 187 -10.40 -13.26 -12.12
N TRP A 188 -10.64 -12.37 -11.16
CA TRP A 188 -10.16 -10.99 -11.15
C TRP A 188 -8.92 -10.81 -10.27
N ILE A 189 -8.90 -11.43 -9.09
CA ILE A 189 -7.70 -11.44 -8.23
C ILE A 189 -7.26 -12.88 -8.06
N ARG A 190 -5.97 -13.14 -8.26
CA ARG A 190 -5.36 -14.47 -8.12
C ARG A 190 -4.19 -14.38 -7.15
N VAL A 191 -4.19 -15.20 -6.11
CA VAL A 191 -3.16 -15.22 -5.07
C VAL A 191 -2.38 -16.52 -5.14
N PHE A 192 -1.08 -16.40 -5.39
CA PHE A 192 -0.15 -17.52 -5.50
C PHE A 192 0.83 -17.51 -4.33
N LYS A 193 1.06 -18.68 -3.73
CA LYS A 193 2.27 -18.94 -2.94
C LYS A 193 3.39 -19.37 -3.89
N VAL A 194 4.62 -18.95 -3.58
CA VAL A 194 5.81 -19.32 -4.35
C VAL A 194 6.70 -20.19 -3.47
N SER A 195 7.06 -21.37 -3.98
CA SER A 195 7.93 -22.30 -3.27
C SER A 195 9.40 -21.85 -3.33
N PRO A 196 10.28 -22.42 -2.49
CA PRO A 196 11.72 -22.20 -2.63
C PRO A 196 12.32 -22.62 -3.99
N ALA A 197 11.61 -23.44 -4.78
CA ALA A 197 12.01 -23.79 -6.14
C ALA A 197 11.47 -22.80 -7.20
N GLY A 198 10.73 -21.77 -6.80
CA GLY A 198 10.06 -20.82 -7.70
C GLY A 198 8.70 -21.31 -8.23
N THR A 199 8.23 -22.48 -7.80
CA THR A 199 6.94 -23.04 -8.22
C THR A 199 5.80 -22.22 -7.64
N LYS A 200 4.88 -21.77 -8.49
CA LYS A 200 3.69 -21.02 -8.10
C LYS A 200 2.53 -21.96 -7.83
N THR A 201 1.81 -21.74 -6.73
CA THR A 201 0.60 -22.48 -6.37
C THR A 201 -0.50 -21.49 -6.06
N LEU A 202 -1.59 -21.51 -6.83
CA LEU A 202 -2.78 -20.71 -6.54
C LEU A 202 -3.38 -21.19 -5.21
N VAL A 203 -3.63 -20.27 -4.29
CA VAL A 203 -4.13 -20.57 -2.93
C VAL A 203 -5.40 -19.82 -2.58
N ALA A 204 -5.69 -18.73 -3.30
CA ALA A 204 -6.92 -17.98 -3.11
C ALA A 204 -7.21 -17.14 -4.36
N LEU A 205 -8.48 -16.78 -4.54
CA LEU A 205 -8.88 -15.94 -5.66
C LEU A 205 -10.21 -15.23 -5.40
N ALA A 206 -10.43 -14.17 -6.18
CA ALA A 206 -11.72 -13.51 -6.35
C ALA A 206 -12.23 -13.80 -7.76
N TRP A 207 -13.37 -14.48 -7.89
CA TRP A 207 -13.94 -14.83 -9.19
C TRP A 207 -15.39 -14.38 -9.32
N ARG A 208 -15.85 -14.28 -10.56
CA ARG A 208 -17.21 -13.82 -10.84
C ARG A 208 -18.23 -14.94 -10.66
N ARG A 209 -19.36 -14.62 -10.04
CA ARG A 209 -20.52 -15.53 -9.86
C ARG A 209 -21.10 -16.04 -11.16
N LYS A 210 -21.00 -15.26 -12.24
CA LYS A 210 -21.53 -15.57 -13.56
C LYS A 210 -20.49 -15.27 -14.63
N GLY A 211 -20.50 -16.03 -15.72
CA GLY A 211 -19.69 -15.74 -16.90
C GLY A 211 -20.03 -14.37 -17.52
N PHE A 212 -19.08 -13.84 -18.29
CA PHE A 212 -19.27 -12.59 -19.03
C PHE A 212 -20.25 -12.75 -20.19
N ALA A 213 -21.14 -11.78 -20.36
CA ALA A 213 -21.91 -11.64 -21.60
C ALA A 213 -21.02 -11.08 -22.72
N THR A 214 -20.13 -10.15 -22.35
CA THR A 214 -19.07 -9.57 -23.18
C THR A 214 -17.78 -9.55 -22.38
N ALA A 215 -16.66 -9.92 -22.98
CA ALA A 215 -15.37 -9.93 -22.30
C ALA A 215 -15.04 -8.52 -21.77
N PRO A 216 -14.63 -8.37 -20.50
CA PRO A 216 -14.26 -7.08 -19.94
C PRO A 216 -12.89 -6.64 -20.46
N GLU A 217 -12.58 -5.35 -20.31
CA GLU A 217 -11.19 -4.92 -20.36
C GLU A 217 -10.44 -5.53 -19.18
N THR A 218 -9.16 -5.87 -19.37
CA THR A 218 -8.36 -6.65 -18.40
C THR A 218 -8.37 -6.02 -17.00
N TYR A 219 -8.45 -4.70 -16.90
CA TYR A 219 -8.29 -3.95 -15.65
C TYR A 219 -9.58 -3.29 -15.16
N ASP A 220 -10.73 -3.62 -15.78
CA ASP A 220 -12.03 -3.15 -15.29
C ASP A 220 -12.35 -3.77 -13.94
N GLU A 221 -12.41 -2.94 -12.90
CA GLU A 221 -12.77 -3.39 -11.57
C GLU A 221 -14.25 -3.86 -11.53
N PRO A 222 -14.54 -5.10 -11.11
CA PRO A 222 -15.92 -5.57 -10.91
C PRO A 222 -16.60 -4.90 -9.73
N ASP A 223 -17.93 -4.82 -9.81
CA ASP A 223 -18.77 -4.69 -8.62
C ASP A 223 -18.55 -5.88 -7.68
N GLU A 224 -18.22 -5.59 -6.42
CA GLU A 224 -18.03 -6.58 -5.35
C GLU A 224 -19.19 -7.59 -5.25
N LYS A 225 -20.43 -7.16 -5.50
CA LYS A 225 -21.62 -8.04 -5.44
C LYS A 225 -21.58 -9.16 -6.47
N LEU A 226 -20.79 -9.00 -7.53
CA LEU A 226 -20.62 -9.99 -8.58
C LEU A 226 -19.50 -10.98 -8.28
N LEU A 227 -18.72 -10.75 -7.23
CA LEU A 227 -17.59 -11.59 -6.85
C LEU A 227 -17.95 -12.64 -5.79
N MET A 228 -17.15 -13.68 -5.79
CA MET A 228 -16.98 -14.68 -4.74
C MET A 228 -15.51 -14.72 -4.36
N PHE A 229 -15.22 -15.03 -3.09
CA PHE A 229 -13.88 -14.99 -2.53
C PHE A 229 -13.58 -16.31 -1.82
N GLY A 230 -12.53 -17.00 -2.24
CA GLY A 230 -12.35 -18.38 -1.81
C GLY A 230 -11.13 -19.07 -2.37
N LEU A 231 -11.19 -20.39 -2.34
CA LEU A 231 -10.10 -21.29 -2.68
C LEU A 231 -10.20 -21.75 -4.15
N PRO A 232 -9.11 -22.28 -4.73
CA PRO A 232 -9.09 -22.81 -6.10
C PRO A 232 -10.13 -23.91 -6.39
N ASP A 233 -10.51 -24.66 -5.36
CA ASP A 233 -11.53 -25.73 -5.42
C ASP A 233 -12.98 -25.21 -5.50
N GLY A 234 -13.17 -23.88 -5.59
CA GLY A 234 -14.48 -23.22 -5.64
C GLY A 234 -15.10 -22.98 -4.27
N THR A 235 -14.48 -23.43 -3.17
CA THR A 235 -14.98 -23.19 -1.82
C THR A 235 -14.92 -21.71 -1.47
N MET A 236 -16.07 -21.10 -1.20
CA MET A 236 -16.13 -19.74 -0.65
C MET A 236 -15.64 -19.74 0.80
N LYS A 237 -14.67 -18.86 1.09
CA LYS A 237 -14.06 -18.73 2.42
C LYS A 237 -14.30 -17.37 3.06
N TRP A 238 -14.41 -16.32 2.25
CA TRP A 238 -14.62 -14.94 2.73
C TRP A 238 -15.93 -14.38 2.19
N ARG A 239 -16.65 -13.61 3.03
CA ARG A 239 -17.98 -13.10 2.69
C ARG A 239 -17.92 -11.79 1.90
N THR A 240 -16.87 -11.00 2.15
CA THR A 240 -16.70 -9.66 1.57
C THR A 240 -15.32 -9.51 0.95
N LYS A 241 -15.18 -8.53 0.05
CA LYS A 241 -13.89 -8.12 -0.52
C LYS A 241 -12.94 -7.68 0.58
N ALA A 242 -13.41 -6.89 1.54
CA ALA A 242 -12.58 -6.39 2.65
C ALA A 242 -11.98 -7.54 3.48
N GLU A 243 -12.78 -8.57 3.81
CA GLU A 243 -12.28 -9.76 4.51
C GLU A 243 -11.22 -10.50 3.69
N PHE A 244 -11.45 -10.67 2.39
CA PHE A 244 -10.52 -11.33 1.47
C PHE A 244 -9.19 -10.57 1.36
N LEU A 245 -9.25 -9.25 1.12
CA LEU A 245 -8.07 -8.40 1.00
C LEU A 245 -7.24 -8.43 2.30
N LYS A 246 -7.89 -8.29 3.45
CA LYS A 246 -7.24 -8.35 4.76
C LYS A 246 -6.59 -9.72 5.02
N ALA A 247 -7.30 -10.82 4.73
CA ALA A 247 -6.80 -12.17 4.98
C ALA A 247 -5.63 -12.56 4.07
N GLN A 248 -5.58 -12.00 2.87
CA GLN A 248 -4.52 -12.28 1.89
C GLN A 248 -3.42 -11.22 1.85
N ASP A 249 -3.52 -10.18 2.69
CA ASP A 249 -2.63 -9.02 2.73
C ASP A 249 -2.50 -8.32 1.37
N ILE A 250 -3.64 -8.13 0.70
CA ILE A 250 -3.73 -7.49 -0.61
C ILE A 250 -3.95 -6.00 -0.43
N ASP A 251 -3.11 -5.21 -1.09
CA ASP A 251 -3.21 -3.76 -1.14
C ASP A 251 -3.40 -3.32 -2.59
N LEU A 252 -4.65 -3.00 -2.94
CA LEU A 252 -5.04 -2.60 -4.29
C LEU A 252 -4.64 -1.17 -4.66
N ASN A 253 -4.19 -0.38 -3.69
CA ASN A 253 -3.83 1.02 -3.89
C ASN A 253 -2.31 1.25 -3.76
N ALA A 254 -1.54 0.21 -3.41
CA ALA A 254 -0.17 0.35 -2.92
C ALA A 254 -0.06 1.38 -1.77
N ALA A 255 -1.13 1.51 -0.97
CA ALA A 255 -1.28 2.54 0.06
C ALA A 255 -0.98 2.05 1.48
N LYS A 256 -0.66 0.76 1.66
CA LYS A 256 -0.22 0.20 2.95
C LYS A 256 0.97 0.98 3.54
N PHE A 257 1.64 1.75 2.69
CA PHE A 257 2.76 2.63 3.00
C PHE A 257 2.62 3.97 2.26
N ASP A 258 1.42 4.54 2.16
CA ASP A 258 1.23 5.95 1.83
C ASP A 258 0.57 6.62 3.04
N ALA A 259 1.21 7.65 3.59
CA ALA A 259 0.60 8.46 4.65
C ALA A 259 -0.73 9.05 4.12
N GLN A 260 -1.78 8.94 4.94
CA GLN A 260 -2.99 9.75 4.79
C GLN A 260 -2.69 11.22 5.06
#